data_AF-A0A7Z0AYS5-F1
#
_entry.id   AF-A0A7Z0AYS5-F1
#
_cell.length_a   1.000
_cell.length_b   1.000
_cell.length_c   1.000
_cell.angle_alpha   90.00
_cell.angle_beta   90.00
_cell.angle_gamma   90.00
#
_symmetry.space_group_name_H-M   'P 1'
#
loop_
_entity.id
_entity.type
_entity.pdbx_description
1 polymer ?
#
loop_
_entity_poly.entity_id
_entity_poly.type
_entity_poly.pdbx_seq_one_letter_code
_entity_poly.pdbx_strand_id
1 'polypeptide(L)'
;MADYASMIDETPLPAVLPPPPARGKRPRPRLISGKWLKQDMPRERLIDHGPGVLSDTEMIVLVLGSGLPGHDVFSVARALLERFGSLRAMLDGSYSDFEGIRGIGPAKIAQLLAIMEMARRSLVARMRERSLMNSPEAVENFLRLRIGALQQEVFMSLYLDARHRLIECEESAQGTLTRMAVYPREIARRALTLNAASLIVAHNHPSGVVEPSASDCRLTRTLRDTLALIDVQLIDHLVIGTDQVYSFARAGWP
;
A
#
# COMPACT_ATOMS: atom_id res chain seq x y z
N MET A 1 60.51 -2.34 12.33
CA MET A 1 59.68 -1.24 12.87
C MET A 1 59.18 -0.46 11.67
N ALA A 2 57.91 -0.40 11.31
CA ALA A 2 56.68 -0.83 11.94
C ALA A 2 55.70 -1.30 10.84
N ASP A 3 54.96 -2.37 11.16
CA ASP A 3 53.88 -2.94 10.38
C ASP A 3 52.61 -2.12 10.66
N TYR A 4 51.96 -1.56 9.63
CA TYR A 4 50.70 -0.83 9.78
C TYR A 4 49.62 -1.55 8.98
N ALA A 5 48.97 -2.50 9.66
CA ALA A 5 47.75 -3.14 9.19
C ALA A 5 46.63 -2.09 9.04
N SER A 6 46.10 -1.91 7.83
CA SER A 6 44.85 -1.18 7.61
C SER A 6 43.67 -2.15 7.75
N MET A 7 42.85 -1.94 8.78
CA MET A 7 41.58 -2.61 8.97
C MET A 7 40.62 -2.30 7.82
N ILE A 8 39.99 -3.34 7.26
CA ILE A 8 38.85 -3.22 6.35
C ILE A 8 37.60 -3.27 7.23
N ASP A 9 36.84 -2.18 7.24
CA ASP A 9 35.56 -2.06 7.93
C ASP A 9 34.50 -2.82 7.13
N GLU A 10 34.21 -4.08 7.52
CA GLU A 10 33.07 -4.83 6.98
C GLU A 10 31.78 -4.35 7.66
N THR A 11 31.16 -3.32 7.10
CA THR A 11 29.77 -2.99 7.44
C THR A 11 28.86 -4.07 6.84
N PRO A 12 28.04 -4.80 7.63
CA PRO A 12 27.16 -5.82 7.07
C PRO A 12 26.06 -5.15 6.23
N LEU A 13 25.89 -5.63 5.00
CA LEU A 13 24.73 -5.31 4.17
C LEU A 13 23.44 -5.60 4.96
N PRO A 14 22.41 -4.74 4.88
CA PRO A 14 21.15 -4.99 5.57
C PRO A 14 20.54 -6.30 5.08
N ALA A 15 20.23 -7.19 6.02
CA ALA A 15 19.64 -8.49 5.75
C ALA A 15 18.42 -8.35 4.85
N VAL A 16 18.53 -8.89 3.63
CA VAL A 16 17.40 -9.06 2.71
C VAL A 16 16.40 -9.97 3.43
N LEU A 17 15.21 -9.44 3.74
CA LEU A 17 14.13 -10.24 4.29
C LEU A 17 13.85 -11.41 3.33
N PRO A 18 13.82 -12.66 3.81
CA PRO A 18 13.54 -13.79 2.94
C PRO A 18 12.14 -13.64 2.32
N PRO A 19 11.94 -14.11 1.08
CA PRO A 19 10.64 -14.08 0.44
C PRO A 19 9.61 -14.83 1.30
N PRO A 20 8.35 -14.36 1.36
CA PRO A 20 7.31 -15.02 2.14
C PRO A 20 7.14 -16.48 1.65
N PRO A 21 7.00 -17.45 2.57
CA PRO A 21 6.87 -18.85 2.19
C PRO A 21 5.61 -19.06 1.34
N ALA A 22 5.71 -19.94 0.35
CA ALA A 22 4.59 -20.36 -0.49
C ALA A 22 3.41 -20.82 0.38
N ARG A 23 2.17 -20.48 -0.02
CA ARG A 23 0.91 -20.83 0.68
C ARG A 23 0.73 -22.35 0.78
N GLY A 24 1.42 -23.00 1.71
CA GLY A 24 1.10 -24.34 2.19
C GLY A 24 -0.15 -24.29 3.08
N LYS A 25 -0.93 -25.38 3.10
CA LYS A 25 -2.09 -25.52 4.00
C LYS A 25 -1.64 -25.33 5.46
N ARG A 26 -2.01 -24.19 6.06
CA ARG A 26 -1.65 -23.82 7.43
C ARG A 26 -2.25 -24.81 8.44
N PRO A 27 -1.51 -25.22 9.49
CA PRO A 27 -2.05 -26.06 10.54
C PRO A 27 -3.21 -25.36 11.25
N ARG A 28 -4.34 -26.04 11.40
CA ARG A 28 -5.48 -25.52 12.15
C ARG A 28 -5.17 -25.61 13.65
N PRO A 29 -5.45 -24.56 14.43
CA PRO A 29 -5.25 -24.57 15.87
C PRO A 29 -6.14 -25.62 16.55
N ARG A 30 -5.65 -26.21 17.65
CA ARG A 30 -6.34 -27.29 18.35
C ARG A 30 -7.28 -26.71 19.40
N LEU A 31 -8.58 -26.81 19.14
CA LEU A 31 -9.62 -26.48 20.12
C LEU A 31 -9.81 -27.65 21.09
N ILE A 32 -9.80 -27.37 22.39
CA ILE A 32 -10.20 -28.33 23.44
C ILE A 32 -11.47 -27.79 24.10
N SER A 33 -12.59 -28.51 23.98
CA SER A 33 -13.89 -28.10 24.53
C SER A 33 -14.32 -26.69 24.07
N GLY A 34 -14.05 -26.36 22.79
CA GLY A 34 -14.35 -25.04 22.21
C GLY A 34 -13.45 -23.89 22.70
N LYS A 35 -12.48 -24.17 23.58
CA LYS A 35 -11.49 -23.20 24.06
C LYS A 35 -10.14 -23.48 23.45
N TRP A 36 -9.42 -22.41 23.15
CA TRP A 36 -8.07 -22.47 22.62
C TRP A 36 -7.08 -22.84 23.72
N LEU A 37 -6.10 -23.68 23.39
CA LEU A 37 -4.91 -23.80 24.21
C LEU A 37 -4.19 -22.45 24.26
N LYS A 38 -3.57 -22.13 25.41
CA LYS A 38 -2.87 -20.85 25.58
C LYS A 38 -1.83 -20.60 24.48
N GLN A 39 -1.06 -21.64 24.12
CA GLN A 39 -0.07 -21.59 23.04
C GLN A 39 -0.67 -21.37 21.64
N ASP A 40 -1.94 -21.73 21.44
CA ASP A 40 -2.62 -21.52 20.17
C ASP A 40 -3.28 -20.13 20.12
N MET A 41 -3.33 -19.38 21.23
CA MET A 41 -3.93 -18.05 21.26
C MET A 41 -3.16 -17.08 20.34
N PRO A 42 -3.85 -16.22 19.58
CA PRO A 42 -3.22 -15.32 18.60
C PRO A 42 -2.07 -14.48 19.17
N ARG A 43 -2.19 -14.00 20.41
CA ARG A 43 -1.15 -13.21 21.09
C ARG A 43 0.11 -14.01 21.34
N GLU A 44 -0.01 -15.22 21.87
CA GLU A 44 1.15 -16.06 22.17
C GLU A 44 1.82 -16.51 20.86
N ARG A 45 1.02 -16.91 19.86
CA ARG A 45 1.53 -17.23 18.51
C ARG A 45 2.27 -16.05 17.86
N LEU A 46 1.80 -14.82 18.04
CA LEU A 46 2.48 -13.62 17.56
C LEU A 46 3.85 -13.45 18.23
N ILE A 47 3.92 -13.65 19.55
CA ILE A 47 5.15 -13.48 20.34
C ILE A 47 6.17 -14.58 19.99
N ASP A 48 5.73 -15.83 19.94
CA ASP A 48 6.61 -16.99 19.80
C ASP A 48 7.08 -17.24 18.36
N HIS A 49 6.26 -16.86 17.37
CA HIS A 49 6.49 -17.21 15.96
C HIS A 49 6.38 -16.03 15.00
N GLY A 50 6.10 -14.83 15.50
CA GLY A 50 5.96 -13.62 14.69
C GLY A 50 4.64 -13.56 13.91
N PRO A 51 4.42 -12.46 13.16
CA PRO A 51 3.13 -12.19 12.51
C PRO A 51 2.85 -13.12 11.32
N GLY A 52 3.87 -13.71 10.70
CA GLY A 52 3.72 -14.53 9.48
C GLY A 52 2.88 -15.79 9.67
N VAL A 53 2.74 -16.30 10.90
CA VAL A 53 1.95 -17.50 11.20
C VAL A 53 0.47 -17.21 11.41
N LEU A 54 0.10 -15.94 11.61
CA LEU A 54 -1.28 -15.55 11.90
C LEU A 54 -2.11 -15.51 10.63
N SER A 55 -3.37 -15.95 10.75
CA SER A 55 -4.40 -15.66 9.77
C SER A 55 -4.91 -14.23 9.89
N ASP A 56 -5.52 -13.74 8.81
CA ASP A 56 -6.17 -12.42 8.79
C ASP A 56 -7.18 -12.25 9.92
N THR A 57 -7.96 -13.31 10.20
CA THR A 57 -8.91 -13.33 11.32
C THR A 57 -8.21 -13.15 12.66
N GLU A 58 -7.11 -13.86 12.88
CA GLU A 58 -6.33 -13.77 14.12
C GLU A 58 -5.67 -12.39 14.28
N MET A 59 -5.24 -11.78 13.18
CA MET A 59 -4.73 -10.41 13.17
C MET A 59 -5.79 -9.42 13.64
N ILE A 60 -7.03 -9.53 13.14
CA ILE A 60 -8.14 -8.67 13.57
C ILE A 60 -8.48 -8.94 15.04
N VAL A 61 -8.51 -10.20 15.48
CA VAL A 61 -8.78 -10.55 16.88
C VAL A 61 -7.79 -9.86 17.82
N LEU A 62 -6.50 -9.85 17.47
CA LEU A 62 -5.48 -9.17 18.26
C LEU A 62 -5.73 -7.67 18.38
N VAL A 63 -6.17 -7.04 17.30
CA VAL A 63 -6.50 -5.61 17.31
C VAL A 63 -7.76 -5.34 18.14
N LEU A 64 -8.82 -6.12 17.96
CA LEU A 64 -10.09 -5.93 18.67
C LEU A 64 -10.00 -6.26 20.17
N GLY A 65 -9.02 -7.08 20.58
CA GLY A 65 -8.83 -7.52 21.95
C GLY A 65 -9.91 -8.51 22.38
N SER A 66 -10.97 -8.03 23.03
CA SER A 66 -12.03 -8.87 23.61
C SER A 66 -13.37 -8.74 22.88
N GLY A 67 -14.18 -9.80 22.94
CA GLY A 67 -15.55 -9.81 22.43
C GLY A 67 -16.56 -9.11 23.35
N LEU A 68 -17.85 -9.22 23.02
CA LEU A 68 -18.95 -8.88 23.93
C LEU A 68 -19.45 -10.14 24.63
N PRO A 69 -20.14 -10.02 25.78
CA PRO A 69 -20.86 -11.16 26.36
C PRO A 69 -21.77 -11.85 25.33
N GLY A 70 -21.58 -13.16 25.15
CA GLY A 70 -22.31 -13.96 24.16
C GLY A 70 -21.88 -13.77 22.69
N HIS A 71 -20.87 -12.94 22.40
CA HIS A 71 -20.32 -12.74 21.05
C HIS A 71 -18.81 -12.87 21.06
N ASP A 72 -18.34 -13.99 20.52
CA ASP A 72 -16.91 -14.27 20.38
C ASP A 72 -16.23 -13.26 19.43
N VAL A 73 -15.03 -12.81 19.80
CA VAL A 73 -14.23 -11.85 19.04
C VAL A 73 -13.84 -12.39 17.67
N PHE A 74 -13.67 -13.71 17.53
CA PHE A 74 -13.41 -14.32 16.22
C PHE A 74 -14.62 -14.21 15.30
N SER A 75 -15.84 -14.28 15.83
CA SER A 75 -17.05 -14.09 15.01
C SER A 75 -17.17 -12.66 14.53
N VAL A 76 -16.81 -11.67 15.37
CA VAL A 76 -16.72 -10.26 14.95
C VAL A 76 -15.63 -10.06 13.88
N ALA A 77 -14.46 -10.68 14.06
CA ALA A 77 -13.37 -10.61 13.09
C ALA A 77 -13.73 -11.26 11.74
N ARG A 78 -14.44 -12.38 11.75
CA ARG A 78 -14.96 -13.02 10.52
C ARG A 78 -16.01 -12.14 9.84
N ALA A 79 -16.95 -11.57 10.58
CA ALA A 79 -17.96 -10.66 10.02
C ALA A 79 -17.32 -9.43 9.36
N LEU A 80 -16.23 -8.91 9.93
CA LEU A 80 -15.44 -7.86 9.28
C LEU A 80 -14.83 -8.34 7.96
N LEU A 81 -14.14 -9.48 7.96
CA LEU A 81 -13.54 -10.02 6.74
C LEU A 81 -14.59 -10.36 5.67
N GLU A 82 -15.77 -10.82 6.06
CA GLU A 82 -16.87 -11.06 5.14
C GLU A 82 -17.42 -9.75 4.56
N ARG A 83 -17.55 -8.70 5.38
CA ARG A 83 -18.02 -7.39 4.91
C ARG A 83 -17.02 -6.71 3.96
N PHE A 84 -15.74 -6.72 4.30
CA PHE A 84 -14.70 -6.06 3.50
C PHE A 84 -14.11 -6.97 2.41
N GLY A 85 -14.31 -8.28 2.49
CA GLY A 85 -13.73 -9.29 1.59
C GLY A 85 -12.25 -9.61 1.86
N SER A 86 -11.44 -8.65 2.31
CA SER A 86 -10.03 -8.85 2.67
C SER A 86 -9.52 -7.80 3.66
N LEU A 87 -8.40 -8.07 4.34
CA LEU A 87 -7.69 -7.05 5.15
C LEU A 87 -7.32 -5.82 4.34
N ARG A 88 -6.97 -6.03 3.06
CA ARG A 88 -6.55 -4.96 2.17
C ARG A 88 -7.69 -4.00 1.86
N ALA A 89 -8.86 -4.52 1.52
CA ALA A 89 -10.06 -3.70 1.33
C ALA A 89 -10.51 -3.04 2.65
N MET A 90 -10.27 -3.70 3.80
CA MET A 90 -10.52 -3.11 5.11
C MET A 90 -9.62 -1.89 5.36
N LEU A 91 -8.38 -1.87 4.85
CA LEU A 91 -7.48 -0.69 4.93
C LEU A 91 -8.09 0.55 4.29
N ASP A 92 -9.06 0.45 3.39
CA ASP A 92 -9.73 1.59 2.75
C ASP A 92 -11.06 1.98 3.41
N GLY A 93 -11.46 1.24 4.46
CA GLY A 93 -12.71 1.49 5.17
C GLY A 93 -12.77 2.86 5.83
N SER A 94 -13.88 3.55 5.58
CA SER A 94 -14.31 4.75 6.30
C SER A 94 -15.03 4.38 7.60
N TYR A 95 -15.28 5.36 8.47
CA TYR A 95 -16.01 5.13 9.72
C TYR A 95 -17.38 4.46 9.49
N SER A 96 -18.13 4.90 8.47
CA SER A 96 -19.45 4.37 8.14
C SER A 96 -19.42 2.91 7.68
N ASP A 97 -18.31 2.44 7.10
CA ASP A 97 -18.21 1.04 6.63
C ASP A 97 -18.20 0.04 7.81
N PHE A 98 -17.80 0.50 9.00
CA PHE A 98 -17.79 -0.29 10.22
C PHE A 98 -19.10 -0.21 11.02
N GLU A 99 -20.01 0.71 10.67
CA GLU A 99 -21.26 0.89 11.39
C GLU A 99 -22.20 -0.33 11.24
N GLY A 100 -23.02 -0.55 12.28
CA GLY A 100 -23.98 -1.65 12.33
C GLY A 100 -23.38 -3.03 12.62
N ILE A 101 -22.05 -3.17 12.75
CA ILE A 101 -21.44 -4.45 13.14
C ILE A 101 -21.54 -4.63 14.65
N ARG A 102 -22.35 -5.60 15.07
CA ARG A 102 -22.49 -5.95 16.50
C ARG A 102 -21.14 -6.36 17.08
N GLY A 103 -20.73 -5.73 18.18
CA GLY A 103 -19.42 -5.97 18.81
C GLY A 103 -18.34 -4.95 18.45
N ILE A 104 -18.64 -4.01 17.54
CA ILE A 104 -17.74 -2.93 17.13
C ILE A 104 -18.40 -1.60 17.45
N GLY A 105 -18.08 -1.07 18.62
CA GLY A 105 -18.45 0.29 19.01
C GLY A 105 -17.42 1.33 18.56
N PRO A 106 -17.70 2.64 18.75
CA PRO A 106 -16.86 3.74 18.29
C PRO A 106 -15.37 3.62 18.65
N ALA A 107 -15.06 3.11 19.85
CA ALA A 107 -13.68 2.93 20.30
C ALA A 107 -12.89 1.93 19.43
N LYS A 108 -13.50 0.80 19.06
CA LYS A 108 -12.87 -0.22 18.20
C LYS A 108 -12.77 0.27 16.76
N ILE A 109 -13.77 1.02 16.27
CA ILE A 109 -13.71 1.66 14.95
C ILE A 109 -12.53 2.63 14.89
N ALA A 110 -12.41 3.53 15.87
CA ALA A 110 -11.31 4.49 15.96
C ALA A 110 -9.94 3.79 16.02
N GLN A 111 -9.83 2.70 16.80
CA GLN A 111 -8.60 1.92 16.89
C GLN A 111 -8.20 1.29 15.54
N LEU A 112 -9.15 0.70 14.82
CA LEU A 112 -8.93 0.15 13.49
C LEU A 112 -8.48 1.25 12.53
N LEU A 113 -9.24 2.34 12.43
CA LEU A 113 -8.91 3.50 11.58
C LEU A 113 -7.50 4.05 11.87
N ALA A 114 -7.12 4.15 13.15
CA ALA A 114 -5.80 4.61 13.56
C ALA A 114 -4.68 3.66 13.09
N ILE A 115 -4.84 2.34 13.24
CA ILE A 115 -3.84 1.36 12.79
C ILE A 115 -3.67 1.41 11.26
N MET A 116 -4.77 1.53 10.53
CA MET A 116 -4.75 1.63 9.08
C MET A 116 -4.06 2.92 8.63
N GLU A 117 -4.34 4.05 9.30
CA GLU A 117 -3.67 5.32 9.05
C GLU A 117 -2.17 5.29 9.39
N MET A 118 -1.78 4.65 10.50
CA MET A 118 -0.36 4.44 10.83
C MET A 118 0.37 3.64 9.75
N ALA A 119 -0.26 2.58 9.21
CA ALA A 119 0.30 1.80 8.12
C ALA A 119 0.52 2.65 6.85
N ARG A 120 -0.46 3.49 6.48
CA ARG A 120 -0.33 4.43 5.35
C ARG A 120 0.81 5.43 5.56
N ARG A 121 0.88 6.06 6.74
CA ARG A 121 1.93 7.04 7.07
C ARG A 121 3.33 6.44 7.06
N SER A 122 3.47 5.21 7.55
CA SER A 122 4.75 4.49 7.53
C SER A 122 5.27 4.29 6.10
N LEU A 123 4.38 3.96 5.16
CA LEU A 123 4.75 3.83 3.74
C LEU A 123 5.18 5.17 3.14
N VAL A 124 4.45 6.26 3.41
CA VAL A 124 4.82 7.61 2.94
C VAL A 124 6.17 8.06 3.52
N ALA A 125 6.42 7.82 4.80
CA ALA A 125 7.69 8.18 5.43
C ALA A 125 8.88 7.47 4.75
N ARG A 126 8.74 6.17 4.48
CA ARG A 126 9.76 5.41 3.73
C ARG A 126 10.04 5.99 2.34
N MET A 127 9.01 6.48 1.65
CA MET A 127 9.10 7.10 0.33
C MET A 127 9.78 8.48 0.34
N ARG A 128 9.73 9.20 1.46
CA ARG A 128 10.40 10.50 1.65
C ARG A 128 11.87 10.35 2.06
N GLU A 129 12.19 9.30 2.81
CA GLU A 129 13.55 9.06 3.30
C GLU A 129 14.45 8.35 2.29
N ARG A 130 13.86 7.47 1.47
CA ARG A 130 14.61 6.59 0.55
C ARG A 130 14.26 6.88 -0.90
N SER A 131 15.21 6.61 -1.79
CA SER A 131 14.97 6.68 -3.23
C SER A 131 13.92 5.64 -3.64
N LEU A 132 12.90 6.08 -4.37
CA LEU A 132 11.83 5.21 -4.86
C LEU A 132 12.32 4.20 -5.90
N MET A 133 13.42 4.52 -6.59
CA MET A 133 14.05 3.61 -7.55
C MET A 133 14.59 2.34 -6.89
N ASN A 134 14.95 2.40 -5.60
CA ASN A 134 15.44 1.25 -4.84
C ASN A 134 14.31 0.39 -4.28
N SER A 135 13.05 0.83 -4.40
CA SER A 135 11.89 0.10 -3.88
C SER A 135 10.63 0.42 -4.70
N PRO A 136 10.56 0.03 -5.99
CA PRO A 136 9.37 0.23 -6.81
C PRO A 136 8.10 -0.36 -6.19
N GLU A 137 8.23 -1.47 -5.45
CA GLU A 137 7.13 -2.12 -4.75
C GLU A 137 6.56 -1.23 -3.62
N ALA A 138 7.37 -0.34 -3.03
CA ALA A 138 6.89 0.60 -2.03
C ALA A 138 5.92 1.61 -2.67
N VAL A 139 6.21 2.08 -3.88
CA VAL A 139 5.35 2.97 -4.66
C VAL A 139 4.05 2.25 -5.03
N GLU A 140 4.15 1.03 -5.56
CA GLU A 140 2.98 0.22 -5.89
C GLU A 140 2.08 0.00 -4.67
N ASN A 141 2.65 -0.43 -3.54
CA ASN A 141 1.90 -0.71 -2.32
C ASN A 141 1.24 0.55 -1.77
N PHE A 142 1.94 1.68 -1.77
CA PHE A 142 1.38 2.96 -1.38
C PHE A 142 0.19 3.37 -2.28
N LEU A 143 0.37 3.36 -3.60
CA LEU A 143 -0.69 3.72 -4.55
C LEU A 143 -1.89 2.78 -4.46
N ARG A 144 -1.63 1.48 -4.33
CA ARG A 144 -2.62 0.46 -4.09
C ARG A 144 -3.48 0.74 -2.85
N LEU A 145 -2.88 1.24 -1.77
CA LEU A 145 -3.60 1.62 -0.54
C LEU A 145 -4.22 3.01 -0.59
N ARG A 146 -3.90 3.82 -1.60
CA ARG A 146 -4.38 5.20 -1.69
C ARG A 146 -5.49 5.35 -2.72
N ILE A 147 -5.41 4.64 -3.84
CA ILE A 147 -6.39 4.73 -4.93
C ILE A 147 -6.95 3.38 -5.37
N GLY A 148 -6.37 2.25 -4.95
CA GLY A 148 -6.71 0.93 -5.50
C GLY A 148 -8.14 0.45 -5.24
N ALA A 149 -8.78 0.85 -4.12
CA ALA A 149 -10.16 0.45 -3.81
C ALA A 149 -11.21 1.52 -4.14
N LEU A 150 -10.80 2.66 -4.70
CA LEU A 150 -11.74 3.74 -5.02
C LEU A 150 -12.65 3.31 -6.17
N GLN A 151 -13.95 3.57 -6.01
CA GLN A 151 -14.98 3.23 -7.01
C GLN A 151 -15.01 4.20 -8.21
N GLN A 152 -14.23 5.27 -8.13
CA GLN A 152 -14.01 6.24 -9.20
C GLN A 152 -12.55 6.22 -9.62
N GLU A 153 -12.28 6.56 -10.88
CA GLU A 153 -10.92 6.75 -11.37
C GLU A 153 -10.32 8.03 -10.75
N VAL A 154 -9.13 7.87 -10.18
CA VAL A 154 -8.35 8.93 -9.56
C VAL A 154 -6.95 8.88 -10.14
N PHE A 155 -6.42 10.03 -10.54
CA PHE A 155 -5.06 10.15 -11.05
C PHE A 155 -4.20 10.94 -10.08
N MET A 156 -3.10 10.30 -9.70
CA MET A 156 -2.12 10.77 -8.74
C MET A 156 -0.84 11.16 -9.46
N SER A 157 -0.20 12.23 -8.99
CA SER A 157 1.15 12.61 -9.36
C SER A 157 2.05 12.58 -8.13
N LEU A 158 3.19 11.89 -8.25
CA LEU A 158 4.23 11.81 -7.23
C LEU A 158 5.45 12.58 -7.73
N TYR A 159 5.70 13.73 -7.14
CA TYR A 159 6.79 14.63 -7.51
C TYR A 159 8.05 14.26 -6.73
N LEU A 160 9.17 14.07 -7.41
CA LEU A 160 10.39 13.52 -6.84
C LEU A 160 11.57 14.48 -6.99
N ASP A 161 12.47 14.45 -6.00
CA ASP A 161 13.72 15.20 -6.06
C ASP A 161 14.76 14.52 -6.97
N ALA A 162 15.94 15.15 -7.09
CA ALA A 162 17.05 14.63 -7.91
C ALA A 162 17.62 13.28 -7.43
N ARG A 163 17.25 12.82 -6.23
CA ARG A 163 17.59 11.48 -5.70
C ARG A 163 16.41 10.51 -5.78
N HIS A 164 15.36 10.89 -6.50
CA HIS A 164 14.09 10.18 -6.63
C HIS A 164 13.40 9.91 -5.28
N ARG A 165 13.52 10.82 -4.32
CA ARG A 165 12.75 10.79 -3.07
C ARG A 165 11.46 11.58 -3.24
N LEU A 166 10.39 11.13 -2.60
CA LEU A 166 9.10 11.82 -2.67
C LEU A 166 9.19 13.22 -2.05
N ILE A 167 8.90 14.25 -2.85
CA ILE A 167 8.67 15.62 -2.38
C ILE A 167 7.21 15.72 -1.94
N GLU A 168 6.29 15.48 -2.87
CA GLU A 168 4.84 15.62 -2.65
C GLU A 168 4.06 14.61 -3.48
N CYS A 169 2.88 14.22 -2.97
CA CYS A 169 1.94 13.34 -3.66
C CYS A 169 0.57 14.00 -3.71
N GLU A 170 -0.01 14.10 -4.91
CA GLU A 170 -1.22 14.90 -5.13
C GLU A 170 -2.20 14.18 -6.04
N GLU A 171 -3.49 14.29 -5.72
CA GLU A 171 -4.57 13.97 -6.64
C GLU A 171 -4.64 15.07 -7.72
N SER A 172 -4.21 14.74 -8.93
CA SER A 172 -4.11 15.70 -10.05
C SER A 172 -5.40 15.79 -10.85
N ALA A 173 -6.22 14.75 -10.82
CA ALA A 173 -7.57 14.77 -11.35
C ALA A 173 -8.41 13.63 -10.76
N GLN A 174 -9.70 13.91 -10.62
CA GLN A 174 -10.72 12.95 -10.21
C GLN A 174 -11.72 12.79 -11.36
N GLY A 175 -12.02 11.55 -11.73
CA GLY A 175 -12.96 11.24 -12.81
C GLY A 175 -14.39 11.17 -12.34
N THR A 176 -15.32 11.38 -13.27
CA THR A 176 -16.69 10.88 -13.15
C THR A 176 -16.82 9.57 -13.92
N LEU A 177 -17.97 8.87 -13.80
CA LEU A 177 -18.29 7.60 -14.48
C LEU A 177 -17.97 7.53 -16.00
N THR A 178 -17.79 8.65 -16.69
CA THR A 178 -17.63 8.70 -18.15
C THR A 178 -16.25 9.15 -18.64
N ARG A 179 -15.54 10.07 -17.96
CA ARG A 179 -14.16 10.47 -18.31
C ARG A 179 -13.42 11.12 -17.13
N MET A 180 -12.11 10.92 -17.12
CA MET A 180 -11.14 11.67 -16.32
C MET A 180 -10.36 12.63 -17.22
N ALA A 181 -10.31 13.92 -16.88
CA ALA A 181 -9.55 14.91 -17.65
C ALA A 181 -8.24 15.26 -16.92
N VAL A 182 -7.11 14.74 -17.42
CA VAL A 182 -5.78 15.14 -16.98
C VAL A 182 -5.25 16.23 -17.90
N TYR A 183 -4.74 17.31 -17.32
CA TYR A 183 -4.13 18.41 -18.07
C TYR A 183 -2.61 18.41 -17.85
N PRO A 184 -1.79 17.93 -18.83
CA PRO A 184 -0.34 17.89 -18.72
C PRO A 184 0.30 19.22 -18.31
N ARG A 185 -0.27 20.35 -18.76
CA ARG A 185 0.19 21.69 -18.38
C ARG A 185 0.14 21.95 -16.86
N GLU A 186 -0.87 21.43 -16.16
CA GLU A 186 -1.00 21.65 -14.71
C GLU A 186 0.01 20.80 -13.95
N ILE A 187 0.22 19.56 -14.40
CA ILE A 187 1.24 18.67 -13.84
C ILE A 187 2.64 19.26 -14.06
N ALA A 188 2.95 19.76 -15.26
CA ALA A 188 4.22 20.42 -15.56
C ALA A 188 4.43 21.69 -14.72
N ARG A 189 3.40 22.55 -14.62
CA ARG A 189 3.43 23.74 -13.76
C ARG A 189 3.70 23.36 -12.30
N ARG A 190 3.10 22.27 -11.82
CA ARG A 190 3.26 21.81 -10.45
C ARG A 190 4.65 21.23 -10.20
N ALA A 191 5.18 20.45 -11.14
CA ALA A 191 6.56 19.94 -11.09
C ALA A 191 7.57 21.09 -10.94
N LEU A 192 7.43 22.16 -11.74
CA LEU A 192 8.26 23.36 -11.62
C LEU A 192 8.09 24.05 -10.26
N THR A 193 6.85 24.22 -9.79
CA THR A 193 6.56 24.83 -8.49
C THR A 193 7.24 24.08 -7.33
N LEU A 194 7.33 22.76 -7.43
CA LEU A 194 7.93 21.90 -6.42
C LEU A 194 9.44 21.66 -6.62
N ASN A 195 10.04 22.21 -7.70
CA ASN A 195 11.40 21.91 -8.14
C ASN A 195 11.63 20.39 -8.27
N ALA A 196 10.64 19.67 -8.81
CA ALA A 196 10.74 18.24 -9.02
C ALA A 196 11.73 17.96 -10.16
N ALA A 197 12.65 17.02 -9.94
CA ALA A 197 13.55 16.52 -10.99
C ALA A 197 12.89 15.40 -11.81
N SER A 198 11.92 14.71 -11.21
CA SER A 198 11.24 13.60 -11.84
C SER A 198 9.83 13.38 -11.28
N LEU A 199 9.04 12.59 -12.00
CA LEU A 199 7.63 12.35 -11.72
C LEU A 199 7.29 10.86 -11.90
N ILE A 200 6.49 10.31 -11.00
CA ILE A 200 5.70 9.10 -11.25
C ILE A 200 4.24 9.51 -11.29
N VAL A 201 3.49 9.04 -12.27
CA VAL A 201 2.04 9.22 -12.32
C VAL A 201 1.33 7.88 -12.18
N ALA A 202 0.10 7.90 -11.69
CA ALA A 202 -0.68 6.68 -11.54
C ALA A 202 -2.18 6.94 -11.58
N HIS A 203 -2.96 5.98 -12.05
CA HIS A 203 -4.40 5.97 -11.86
C HIS A 203 -4.95 4.58 -11.55
N ASN A 204 -6.09 4.51 -10.89
CA ASN A 204 -6.80 3.25 -10.67
C ASN A 204 -7.83 3.00 -11.78
N HIS A 205 -8.05 1.72 -12.09
CA HIS A 205 -9.21 1.26 -12.85
C HIS A 205 -10.16 0.55 -11.89
N PRO A 206 -11.36 1.09 -11.59
CA PRO A 206 -12.34 0.45 -10.70
C PRO A 206 -12.77 -0.95 -11.17
N SER A 207 -12.66 -1.23 -12.46
CA SER A 207 -12.90 -2.56 -13.04
C SER A 207 -11.89 -3.62 -12.59
N GLY A 208 -10.74 -3.21 -12.06
CA GLY A 208 -9.62 -4.07 -11.66
C GLY A 208 -8.74 -4.54 -12.82
N VAL A 209 -9.13 -4.29 -14.08
CA VAL A 209 -8.29 -4.53 -15.26
C VAL A 209 -7.20 -3.48 -15.30
N VAL A 210 -5.93 -3.88 -15.46
CA VAL A 210 -4.79 -2.93 -15.43
C VAL A 210 -4.24 -2.61 -16.81
N GLU A 211 -4.80 -3.19 -17.86
CA GLU A 211 -4.34 -2.93 -19.22
C GLU A 211 -4.71 -1.49 -19.63
N PRO A 212 -3.72 -0.67 -20.03
CA PRO A 212 -3.96 0.73 -20.28
C PRO A 212 -4.83 0.94 -21.51
N SER A 213 -5.75 1.90 -21.42
CA SER A 213 -6.57 2.32 -22.56
C SER A 213 -5.73 3.08 -23.60
N ALA A 214 -6.28 3.26 -24.80
CA ALA A 214 -5.66 4.11 -25.81
C ALA A 214 -5.52 5.57 -25.35
N SER A 215 -6.41 6.05 -24.47
CA SER A 215 -6.31 7.36 -23.81
C SER A 215 -5.11 7.43 -22.87
N ASP A 216 -4.91 6.41 -22.03
CA ASP A 216 -3.78 6.35 -21.09
C ASP A 216 -2.46 6.37 -21.86
N CYS A 217 -2.38 5.57 -22.93
CA CYS A 217 -1.24 5.53 -23.84
C CYS A 217 -0.93 6.87 -24.52
N ARG A 218 -1.95 7.67 -24.86
CA ARG A 218 -1.76 9.01 -25.43
C ARG A 218 -1.32 9.99 -24.34
N LEU A 219 -1.99 9.97 -23.19
CA LEU A 219 -1.67 10.84 -22.06
C LEU A 219 -0.22 10.64 -21.59
N THR A 220 0.23 9.40 -21.48
CA THR A 220 1.60 9.05 -21.08
C THR A 220 2.63 9.70 -22.01
N ARG A 221 2.42 9.58 -23.33
CA ARG A 221 3.29 10.19 -24.34
C ARG A 221 3.29 11.72 -24.23
N THR A 222 2.10 12.32 -24.18
CA THR A 222 1.99 13.77 -24.04
C THR A 222 2.66 14.27 -22.76
N LEU A 223 2.50 13.59 -21.63
CA LEU A 223 3.14 13.94 -20.36
C LEU A 223 4.65 13.86 -20.46
N ARG A 224 5.18 12.74 -20.96
CA ARG A 224 6.62 12.57 -21.17
C ARG A 224 7.19 13.69 -22.02
N ASP A 225 6.58 13.94 -23.18
CA ASP A 225 7.05 14.96 -24.12
C ASP A 225 6.97 16.37 -23.51
N THR A 226 5.91 16.66 -22.74
CA THR A 226 5.75 17.95 -22.06
C THR A 226 6.78 18.15 -20.96
N LEU A 227 7.05 17.12 -20.14
CA LEU A 227 7.98 17.19 -19.03
C LEU A 227 9.44 17.25 -19.51
N ALA A 228 9.76 16.58 -20.62
CA ALA A 228 11.08 16.64 -21.24
C ALA A 228 11.46 18.06 -21.69
N LEU A 229 10.49 18.92 -22.06
CA LEU A 229 10.74 20.32 -22.43
C LEU A 229 11.21 21.19 -21.26
N ILE A 230 11.05 20.71 -20.03
CA ILE A 230 11.39 21.43 -18.80
C ILE A 230 12.37 20.63 -17.93
N ASP A 231 13.09 19.68 -18.53
CA ASP A 231 14.09 18.82 -17.86
C ASP A 231 13.54 18.03 -16.66
N VAL A 232 12.25 17.67 -16.69
CA VAL A 232 11.62 16.78 -15.70
C VAL A 232 11.41 15.41 -16.33
N GLN A 233 11.90 14.35 -15.67
CA GLN A 233 11.75 12.98 -16.19
C GLN A 233 10.44 12.34 -15.71
N LEU A 234 9.65 11.81 -16.65
CA LEU A 234 8.59 10.85 -16.30
C LEU A 234 9.23 9.48 -16.07
N ILE A 235 9.28 9.01 -14.83
CA ILE A 235 9.91 7.74 -14.43
C ILE A 235 9.03 6.56 -14.77
N ASP A 236 7.74 6.66 -14.43
CA ASP A 236 6.77 5.62 -14.71
C ASP A 236 5.35 6.19 -14.74
N HIS A 237 4.47 5.43 -15.39
CA HIS A 237 3.04 5.56 -15.28
C HIS A 237 2.48 4.22 -14.80
N LEU A 238 1.78 4.22 -13.67
CA LEU A 238 1.24 3.02 -13.03
C LEU A 238 -0.29 2.95 -13.17
N VAL A 239 -0.81 1.85 -13.73
CA VAL A 239 -2.25 1.55 -13.69
C VAL A 239 -2.51 0.57 -12.55
N ILE A 240 -3.31 1.01 -11.58
CA ILE A 240 -3.56 0.29 -10.34
C ILE A 240 -4.90 -0.46 -10.44
N GLY A 241 -4.83 -1.79 -10.37
CA GLY A 241 -6.00 -2.64 -10.18
C GLY A 241 -6.09 -3.16 -8.75
N THR A 242 -7.07 -4.03 -8.50
CA THR A 242 -7.29 -4.62 -7.18
C THR A 242 -6.08 -5.43 -6.70
N ASP A 243 -5.59 -6.33 -7.57
CA ASP A 243 -4.52 -7.29 -7.28
C ASP A 243 -3.28 -7.13 -8.16
N GLN A 244 -3.39 -6.37 -9.25
CA GLN A 244 -2.34 -6.22 -10.24
C GLN A 244 -1.98 -4.74 -10.41
N VAL A 245 -0.78 -4.47 -10.91
CA VAL A 245 -0.34 -3.15 -11.33
C VAL A 245 0.33 -3.29 -12.69
N TYR A 246 -0.07 -2.45 -13.63
CA TYR A 246 0.65 -2.28 -14.89
C TYR A 246 1.61 -1.11 -14.76
N SER A 247 2.83 -1.27 -15.28
CA SER A 247 3.86 -0.25 -15.29
C SER A 247 4.31 -0.04 -16.71
N PHE A 248 4.15 1.17 -17.21
CA PHE A 248 4.56 1.55 -18.56
C PHE A 248 6.07 1.37 -18.72
N ALA A 249 6.86 1.75 -17.71
CA ALA A 249 8.32 1.60 -17.72
C ALA A 249 8.73 0.12 -17.83
N ARG A 250 8.13 -0.78 -17.03
CA ARG A 250 8.40 -2.24 -17.11
C ARG A 250 7.93 -2.86 -18.41
N ALA A 251 6.86 -2.32 -19.01
CA ALA A 251 6.39 -2.74 -20.32
C ALA A 251 7.24 -2.18 -21.48
N GLY A 252 8.32 -1.45 -21.19
CA GLY A 252 9.26 -0.94 -22.19
C GLY A 252 8.74 0.25 -22.98
N TRP A 253 7.80 1.02 -22.41
CA TRP A 253 7.35 2.25 -23.04
C TRP A 253 8.45 3.30 -23.04
N PRO A 254 8.64 4.00 -24.18
CA PRO A 254 9.65 5.03 -24.31
C PRO A 254 9.27 6.30 -23.56
#